data_AF-A0A1B8TD04-F1
#
_entry.id   AF-A0A1B8TD04-F1
#
_cell.length_a   1.000
_cell.length_b   1.000
_cell.length_c   1.000
_cell.angle_alpha   90.00
_cell.angle_beta   90.00
_cell.angle_gamma   90.00
#
_symmetry.space_group_name_H-M   'P 1'
#
loop_
_entity.id
_entity.type
_entity.pdbx_description
1 polymer ?
#
loop_
_entity_poly.entity_id
_entity_poly.type
_entity_poly.pdbx_seq_one_letter_code
_entity_poly.pdbx_strand_id
1 'polypeptide(L)'
;MSLLLTAVSEQLDLTSSAELIPPTLSVECQVSKCRWEGDPRNDYATGTLIGRIATAIGTIEICIRWTAAGQPLLEQGWAIREAPHLKGAYIKAEAPIFGDEGPLQAESDELDGLAYDFWSYRDISGLIEPMLPARTEPRPTGQRL
;
A
#
# COMPACT_ATOMS: atom_id res chain seq x y z
N MET A 1 -11.80 -14.22 10.24
CA MET A 1 -12.56 -14.47 8.99
C MET A 1 -11.54 -14.47 7.87
N SER A 2 -11.49 -15.54 7.08
CA SER A 2 -10.49 -15.77 6.02
C SER A 2 -11.22 -15.68 4.69
N LEU A 3 -10.85 -14.74 3.82
CA LEU A 3 -11.34 -14.66 2.45
C LEU A 3 -10.38 -15.48 1.58
N LEU A 4 -10.83 -16.67 1.19
CA LEU A 4 -10.16 -17.52 0.21
C LEU A 4 -10.51 -16.98 -1.19
N LEU A 5 -9.52 -16.43 -1.87
CA LEU A 5 -9.58 -16.09 -3.29
C LEU A 5 -9.82 -17.38 -4.09
N THR A 6 -11.07 -17.68 -4.42
CA THR A 6 -11.44 -18.88 -5.18
C THR A 6 -11.37 -18.54 -6.66
N ALA A 7 -10.21 -18.76 -7.29
CA ALA A 7 -10.11 -18.75 -8.75
C ALA A 7 -10.84 -19.97 -9.30
N VAL A 8 -11.68 -19.73 -10.32
CA VAL A 8 -12.60 -20.67 -10.97
C VAL A 8 -11.91 -21.99 -11.30
N SER A 9 -12.44 -23.07 -10.72
CA SER A 9 -12.07 -24.45 -11.01
C SER A 9 -13.08 -25.00 -12.02
N GLU A 10 -12.80 -24.87 -13.31
CA GLU A 10 -13.43 -25.73 -14.31
C GLU A 10 -12.59 -25.79 -15.60
N GLN A 11 -12.17 -27.02 -15.93
CA GLN A 11 -11.53 -27.45 -17.18
C GLN A 11 -10.10 -26.96 -17.47
N LEU A 12 -9.11 -27.58 -16.82
CA LEU A 12 -7.81 -27.81 -17.47
C LEU A 12 -7.35 -29.24 -17.19
N ASP A 13 -7.18 -29.96 -18.29
CA ASP A 13 -6.73 -31.34 -18.40
C ASP A 13 -5.51 -31.63 -17.51
N LEU A 14 -5.61 -32.77 -16.83
CA LEU A 14 -4.63 -33.31 -15.89
C LEU A 14 -3.39 -33.87 -16.60
N THR A 15 -2.58 -33.07 -17.30
CA THR A 15 -1.18 -33.41 -17.64
C THR A 15 -0.40 -32.16 -18.05
N SER A 16 -0.15 -31.25 -17.11
CA SER A 16 0.98 -30.35 -17.26
C SER A 16 1.55 -30.12 -15.87
N SER A 17 2.77 -30.58 -15.65
CA SER A 17 3.61 -30.13 -14.55
C SER A 17 3.94 -28.66 -14.79
N ALA A 18 2.94 -27.78 -14.75
CA ALA A 18 3.15 -26.37 -14.60
C ALA A 18 3.72 -26.22 -13.18
N GLU A 19 5.01 -25.86 -13.09
CA GLU A 19 5.60 -25.41 -11.85
C GLU A 19 4.62 -24.40 -11.23
N LEU A 20 4.02 -24.76 -10.09
CA LEU A 20 3.26 -23.85 -9.27
C LEU A 20 4.25 -22.80 -8.76
N ILE A 21 4.50 -21.77 -9.57
CA ILE A 21 5.33 -20.64 -9.17
C ILE A 21 4.62 -20.04 -7.96
N PRO A 22 5.21 -20.09 -6.76
CA PRO A 22 4.58 -19.54 -5.58
C PRO A 22 4.40 -18.04 -5.79
N PRO A 23 3.24 -17.48 -5.40
CA PRO A 23 3.00 -16.07 -5.60
C PRO A 23 4.08 -15.26 -4.88
N THR A 24 4.80 -14.42 -5.63
CA THR A 24 5.86 -13.59 -5.09
C THR A 24 5.36 -12.16 -4.97
N LEU A 25 5.35 -11.63 -3.75
CA LEU A 25 4.99 -10.24 -3.47
C LEU A 25 6.24 -9.37 -3.49
N SER A 26 6.23 -8.35 -4.34
CA SER A 26 7.17 -7.22 -4.29
C SER A 26 6.42 -5.98 -3.80
N VAL A 27 7.08 -5.18 -2.97
CA VAL A 27 6.48 -3.97 -2.38
C VAL A 27 7.34 -2.76 -2.73
N GLU A 28 6.68 -1.71 -3.19
CA GLU A 28 7.27 -0.41 -3.50
C GLU A 28 6.53 0.67 -2.72
N CYS A 29 7.27 1.53 -2.03
CA CYS A 29 6.72 2.70 -1.34
C CYS A 29 7.19 3.96 -2.07
N GLN A 30 6.25 4.85 -2.41
CA GLN A 30 6.54 6.10 -3.08
C GLN A 30 6.04 7.28 -2.25
N VAL A 31 6.92 8.22 -1.96
CA VAL A 31 6.58 9.49 -1.31
C VAL A 31 6.16 10.51 -2.38
N SER A 32 4.92 10.99 -2.33
CA SER A 32 4.40 11.99 -3.28
C SER A 32 4.62 13.43 -2.82
N LYS A 33 4.45 13.67 -1.52
CA LYS A 33 4.67 14.98 -0.88
C LYS A 33 5.30 14.76 0.48
N CYS A 34 6.25 15.61 0.84
CA CYS A 34 6.88 15.60 2.15
C CYS A 34 7.25 17.04 2.53
N ARG A 35 6.91 17.42 3.76
CA ARG A 35 7.37 18.63 4.42
C ARG A 35 7.98 18.22 5.75
N TRP A 36 9.19 18.71 6.00
CA TRP A 36 9.93 18.43 7.22
C TRP A 36 10.73 19.68 7.61
N GLU A 37 10.32 20.30 8.71
CA GLU A 37 10.92 21.51 9.28
C GLU A 37 11.36 21.29 10.74
N GLY A 38 11.06 20.11 11.31
CA GLY A 38 11.30 19.78 12.70
C GLY A 38 10.20 20.29 13.64
N ASP A 39 9.12 20.86 13.10
CA ASP A 39 7.92 21.21 13.87
C ASP A 39 6.85 20.11 13.65
N PRO A 40 6.52 19.31 14.67
CA PRO A 40 5.48 18.28 14.60
C PRO A 40 4.15 18.73 14.00
N ARG A 41 3.79 20.01 14.18
CA ARG A 41 2.51 20.54 13.69
C ARG A 41 2.49 20.82 12.19
N ASN A 42 3.66 20.98 11.59
CA ASN A 42 3.85 21.35 10.19
C ASN A 42 4.48 20.23 9.36
N ASP A 43 5.12 19.26 10.01
CA ASP A 43 5.69 18.07 9.38
C ASP A 43 4.57 17.14 8.87
N TYR A 44 4.55 16.86 7.57
CA TYR A 44 3.63 15.90 6.96
C TYR A 44 4.27 15.19 5.76
N ALA A 45 3.86 13.96 5.49
CA ALA A 45 4.15 13.27 4.26
C ALA A 45 2.93 12.50 3.75
N THR A 46 2.85 12.30 2.45
CA THR A 46 1.80 11.50 1.80
C THR A 46 2.42 10.72 0.65
N GLY A 47 1.88 9.55 0.38
CA GLY A 47 2.39 8.71 -0.70
C GLY A 47 1.46 7.61 -1.15
N THR A 48 2.04 6.65 -1.85
CA THR A 48 1.44 5.39 -2.28
C THR A 48 2.27 4.22 -1.79
N LEU A 49 1.60 3.10 -1.54
CA LEU A 49 2.24 1.81 -1.30
C LEU A 49 1.69 0.84 -2.34
N ILE A 50 2.57 0.26 -3.14
CA ILE A 50 2.24 -0.57 -4.29
C ILE A 50 2.78 -1.97 -4.04
N GLY A 51 1.89 -2.96 -4.08
CA GLY A 51 2.21 -4.37 -3.97
C GLY A 51 2.00 -5.02 -5.32
N ARG A 52 3.01 -5.70 -5.86
CA ARG A 52 2.89 -6.47 -7.09
C ARG A 52 3.05 -7.95 -6.77
N ILE A 53 2.03 -8.72 -7.08
CA ILE A 53 1.98 -10.16 -6.89
C ILE A 53 2.12 -10.80 -8.26
N ALA A 54 3.23 -11.47 -8.49
CA ALA A 54 3.40 -12.32 -9.67
C ALA A 54 2.71 -13.67 -9.40
N THR A 55 1.78 -14.07 -10.28
CA THR A 55 1.07 -15.35 -10.21
C THR A 55 1.26 -16.13 -11.51
N ALA A 56 0.88 -17.41 -11.54
CA ALA A 56 0.92 -18.23 -12.75
C ALA A 56 0.01 -17.71 -13.88
N ILE A 57 -0.98 -16.86 -13.57
CA ILE A 57 -1.97 -16.33 -14.52
C ILE A 57 -1.77 -14.84 -14.85
N GLY A 58 -0.67 -14.23 -14.38
CA GLY A 58 -0.36 -12.83 -14.61
C GLY A 58 -0.01 -12.05 -13.34
N THR A 59 0.10 -10.73 -13.47
CA THR A 59 0.44 -9.83 -12.36
C THR A 59 -0.79 -9.17 -11.76
N ILE A 60 -0.85 -9.10 -10.43
CA ILE A 60 -1.82 -8.29 -9.68
C ILE A 60 -1.07 -7.14 -9.02
N GLU A 61 -1.48 -5.91 -9.29
CA GLU A 61 -0.97 -4.68 -8.66
C GLU A 61 -2.03 -4.11 -7.72
N ILE A 62 -1.67 -3.92 -6.46
CA ILE A 62 -2.53 -3.41 -5.39
C ILE A 62 -1.91 -2.13 -4.85
N CYS A 63 -2.62 -1.01 -4.91
CA CYS A 63 -2.14 0.30 -4.50
C CYS A 63 -3.05 0.91 -3.43
N ILE A 64 -2.45 1.47 -2.39
CA ILE A 64 -3.16 2.31 -1.40
C ILE A 64 -2.49 3.66 -1.21
N ARG A 65 -3.23 4.62 -0.65
CA ARG A 65 -2.70 5.90 -0.19
C ARG A 65 -2.36 5.84 1.29
N TRP A 66 -1.30 6.55 1.66
CA TRP A 66 -0.92 6.72 3.07
C TRP A 66 -0.60 8.18 3.38
N THR A 67 -0.69 8.51 4.66
CA THR A 67 -0.31 9.79 5.24
C THR A 67 0.61 9.55 6.43
N ALA A 68 1.50 10.50 6.68
CA ALA A 68 2.33 10.54 7.86
C ALA A 68 2.32 11.95 8.44
N ALA A 69 2.21 12.09 9.75
CA ALA A 69 2.30 13.36 10.44
C ALA A 69 3.44 13.34 11.47
N GLY A 70 4.09 14.47 11.69
CA GLY A 70 5.09 14.56 12.76
C GLY A 70 4.48 14.34 14.14
N GLN A 71 5.09 13.49 14.97
CA GLN A 71 4.66 13.29 16.35
C GLN A 71 5.22 14.37 17.30
N PRO A 72 4.52 14.69 18.41
CA PRO A 72 4.99 15.71 19.37
C PRO A 72 6.38 15.43 19.94
N LEU A 73 6.69 14.16 20.21
CA LEU A 73 8.01 13.72 20.67
C LEU A 73 8.84 13.24 19.49
N LEU A 74 10.07 13.75 19.35
CA LEU A 74 10.95 13.44 18.21
C LEU A 74 11.31 11.95 18.14
N GLU A 75 11.50 11.31 19.29
CA GLU A 75 11.78 9.87 19.42
C GLU A 75 10.66 8.97 18.89
N GLN A 76 9.44 9.50 18.74
CA GLN A 76 8.30 8.78 18.18
C GLN A 76 8.18 8.95 16.65
N GLY A 77 9.05 9.75 16.04
CA GLY A 77 9.13 9.89 14.59
C GLY A 77 7.82 10.34 13.95
N TRP A 78 7.32 9.53 13.03
CA TRP A 78 6.15 9.79 12.20
C TRP A 78 4.94 8.95 12.64
N ALA A 79 3.76 9.58 12.72
CA ALA A 79 2.49 8.87 12.83
C ALA A 79 1.99 8.49 11.43
N ILE A 80 2.29 7.27 11.00
CA ILE A 80 1.92 6.72 9.68
C ILE A 80 0.54 6.08 9.75
N ARG A 81 -0.29 6.34 8.72
CA ARG A 81 -1.66 5.80 8.61
C ARG A 81 -2.05 5.60 7.15
N GLU A 82 -2.90 4.61 6.92
CA GLU A 82 -3.69 4.51 5.68
C GLU A 82 -4.54 5.77 5.48
N ALA A 83 -4.78 6.12 4.22
CA ALA A 83 -5.53 7.30 3.86
C ALA A 83 -6.67 6.98 2.88
N PRO A 84 -7.67 6.16 3.28
CA PRO A 84 -8.81 5.77 2.41
C PRO A 84 -9.65 6.96 1.95
N HIS A 85 -9.57 8.10 2.65
CA HIS A 85 -10.19 9.35 2.23
C HIS A 85 -9.49 10.03 1.03
N LEU A 86 -8.30 9.57 0.64
CA LEU A 86 -7.57 10.05 -0.53
C LEU A 86 -7.83 9.12 -1.72
N LYS A 87 -8.18 9.72 -2.86
CA LYS A 87 -8.34 9.00 -4.12
C LYS A 87 -7.01 8.41 -4.62
N GLY A 88 -7.11 7.31 -5.35
CA GLY A 88 -6.00 6.66 -6.06
C GLY A 88 -5.53 5.35 -5.45
N ALA A 89 -6.32 4.75 -4.54
CA ALA A 89 -6.24 3.31 -4.34
C ALA A 89 -6.73 2.59 -5.61
N TYR A 90 -6.27 1.37 -5.83
CA TYR A 90 -6.76 0.51 -6.91
C TYR A 90 -6.28 -0.92 -6.74
N ILE A 91 -6.97 -1.84 -7.41
CA ILE A 91 -6.44 -3.15 -7.78
C ILE A 91 -6.48 -3.27 -9.31
N LYS A 92 -5.36 -3.65 -9.91
CA LYS A 92 -5.23 -3.96 -11.34
C LYS A 92 -4.76 -5.38 -11.50
N ALA A 93 -5.41 -6.12 -12.37
CA ALA A 93 -5.03 -7.48 -12.71
C ALA A 93 -5.22 -7.70 -14.22
N GLU A 94 -4.43 -8.62 -14.78
CA GLU A 94 -4.60 -9.06 -16.17
C GLU A 94 -5.87 -9.90 -16.36
N ALA A 95 -6.31 -10.57 -15.29
CA ALA A 95 -7.55 -11.34 -15.24
C ALA A 95 -8.68 -10.54 -14.54
N PRO A 96 -9.96 -10.81 -14.87
CA PRO A 96 -11.09 -10.21 -14.16
C PRO A 96 -11.06 -10.53 -12.66
N ILE A 97 -11.37 -9.53 -11.83
CA ILE A 97 -11.49 -9.68 -10.39
C ILE A 97 -12.97 -9.93 -10.08
N PHE A 98 -13.26 -10.91 -9.24
CA PHE A 98 -14.62 -11.28 -8.86
C PHE A 98 -14.87 -10.92 -7.39
N GLY A 99 -16.01 -10.28 -7.14
CA GLY A 99 -16.60 -10.13 -5.82
C GLY A 99 -17.76 -11.12 -5.63
N ASP A 100 -18.56 -10.89 -4.59
CA ASP A 100 -19.63 -11.82 -4.20
C ASP A 100 -20.78 -11.87 -5.24
N GLU A 101 -21.01 -10.78 -5.97
CA GLU A 101 -22.10 -10.66 -6.95
C GLU A 101 -21.64 -10.81 -8.41
N GLY A 102 -20.36 -11.11 -8.65
CA GLY A 102 -19.78 -11.30 -9.99
C GLY A 102 -18.54 -10.45 -10.26
N PRO A 103 -18.20 -10.18 -11.53
CA PRO A 103 -16.98 -9.45 -11.87
C PRO A 103 -17.07 -7.97 -11.47
N LEU A 104 -16.05 -7.49 -10.79
CA LEU A 104 -15.94 -6.10 -10.36
C LEU A 104 -15.51 -5.21 -11.52
N GLN A 105 -16.14 -4.04 -11.60
CA GLN A 105 -15.73 -3.01 -12.56
C GLN A 105 -14.39 -2.41 -12.11
N ALA A 106 -13.54 -2.10 -13.09
CA ALA A 106 -12.36 -1.30 -12.85
C ALA A 106 -12.76 0.03 -12.17
N GLU A 107 -11.99 0.46 -11.18
CA GLU A 107 -12.21 1.72 -10.43
C GLU A 107 -13.51 1.74 -9.58
N SER A 108 -14.07 0.57 -9.25
CA SER A 108 -15.18 0.50 -8.29
C SER A 108 -14.71 0.77 -6.85
N ASP A 109 -15.58 1.41 -6.05
CA ASP A 109 -15.32 1.65 -4.61
C ASP A 109 -15.07 0.34 -3.83
N GLU A 110 -15.61 -0.78 -4.32
CA GLU A 110 -15.35 -2.11 -3.77
C GLU A 110 -13.89 -2.54 -3.95
N LEU A 111 -13.28 -2.29 -5.12
CA LEU A 111 -11.85 -2.56 -5.33
C LEU A 111 -10.96 -1.65 -4.48
N ASP A 112 -11.37 -0.41 -4.25
CA ASP A 112 -10.67 0.50 -3.34
C ASP A 112 -10.67 -0.06 -1.91
N GLY A 113 -11.83 -0.52 -1.43
CA GLY A 113 -11.97 -1.19 -0.13
C GLY A 113 -11.07 -2.42 -0.02
N LEU A 114 -11.12 -3.31 -1.03
CA LEU A 114 -10.30 -4.52 -1.08
C LEU A 114 -8.79 -4.21 -1.10
N ALA A 115 -8.38 -3.10 -1.71
CA ALA A 115 -6.97 -2.68 -1.71
C ALA A 115 -6.51 -2.37 -0.28
N TYR A 116 -7.29 -1.64 0.52
CA TYR A 116 -6.97 -1.38 1.92
C TYR A 116 -7.02 -2.65 2.78
N ASP A 117 -8.01 -3.51 2.57
CA ASP A 117 -8.11 -4.79 3.30
C ASP A 117 -6.88 -5.67 3.11
N PHE A 118 -6.29 -5.71 1.90
CA PHE A 118 -5.04 -6.42 1.63
C PHE A 118 -3.87 -5.93 2.50
N TRP A 119 -3.76 -4.62 2.71
CA TRP A 119 -2.67 -4.02 3.48
C TRP A 119 -2.90 -4.02 4.99
N SER A 120 -4.15 -4.11 5.44
CA SER A 120 -4.53 -4.03 6.86
C SER A 120 -3.82 -5.05 7.77
N TYR A 121 -3.41 -6.20 7.21
CA TYR A 121 -2.70 -7.27 7.90
C TYR A 121 -1.17 -7.14 7.84
N ARG A 122 -0.64 -6.12 7.16
CA ARG A 122 0.80 -5.89 6.98
C ARG A 122 1.27 -4.77 7.89
N ASP A 123 2.54 -4.82 8.28
CA ASP A 123 3.20 -3.70 8.94
C ASP A 123 3.53 -2.61 7.89
N ILE A 124 2.53 -1.79 7.56
CA ILE A 124 2.68 -0.68 6.62
C ILE A 124 3.66 0.38 7.15
N SER A 125 3.72 0.56 8.47
CA SER A 125 4.62 1.53 9.10
C SER A 125 6.07 1.12 8.84
N GLY A 126 6.42 -0.15 9.05
CA GLY A 126 7.75 -0.67 8.75
C GLY A 126 8.16 -0.56 7.27
N LEU A 127 7.19 -0.50 6.34
CA LEU A 127 7.44 -0.30 4.91
C LEU A 127 7.60 1.18 4.52
N ILE A 128 6.95 2.09 5.26
CA ILE A 128 6.89 3.52 4.94
C ILE A 128 7.97 4.31 5.70
N GLU A 129 8.19 4.00 6.98
CA GLU A 129 9.11 4.73 7.85
C GLU A 129 10.53 4.87 7.27
N PRO A 130 11.14 3.83 6.66
CA PRO A 130 12.47 3.95 6.05
C PRO A 130 12.54 4.96 4.88
N MET A 131 11.40 5.31 4.30
CA MET A 131 11.29 6.26 3.19
C MET A 131 11.13 7.71 3.65
N LEU A 132 10.90 7.93 4.95
CA LEU A 132 10.70 9.25 5.54
C LEU A 132 12.00 9.79 6.13
N PRO A 133 12.22 11.12 6.10
CA PRO A 133 13.39 11.70 6.74
C PRO A 133 13.32 11.48 8.26
N ALA A 134 14.47 11.20 8.87
CA ALA A 134 14.60 11.14 10.32
C ALA A 134 14.20 12.49 10.92
N ARG A 135 13.38 12.48 11.97
CA ARG A 135 12.93 13.72 12.62
C ARG A 135 13.99 14.18 13.61
N THR A 136 14.61 15.32 13.32
CA THR A 136 15.55 16.01 14.21
C THR A 136 14.91 17.25 14.82
N GLU A 137 15.55 17.82 15.83
CA GLU A 137 15.15 19.12 16.37
C GLU A 137 15.08 20.19 15.26
N PRO A 138 14.09 21.11 15.33
CA PRO A 138 14.02 22.22 14.41
C PRO A 138 15.27 23.09 14.57
N ARG A 139 15.78 23.65 13.47
CA ARG A 139 16.93 24.57 13.56
C ARG A 139 16.54 25.75 14.46
N PRO A 140 17.38 26.13 15.45
CA PRO A 140 17.10 27.28 16.28
C PRO A 140 17.03 28.52 15.40
N THR A 141 15.89 29.22 15.46
CA THR A 141 15.63 30.46 14.74
C THR A 141 16.49 31.55 15.37
N GLY A 142 17.72 31.74 14.88
CA GLY A 142 18.63 32.74 15.46
C GLY A 142 20.10 32.73 15.03
N GLN A 143 20.60 31.67 14.39
CA GLN A 143 21.95 31.72 13.80
C GLN A 143 21.87 32.19 12.34
N ARG A 144 21.94 33.51 12.15
CA ARG A 144 22.50 34.07 10.92
C ARG A 144 24.02 33.93 11.01
N LEU A 145 24.63 33.38 9.96
CA LEU A 145 26.07 33.57 9.67
C LEU A 145 26.36 35.07 9.48
#